data_AF-E8TPR6-F1
#
_entry.id   AF-E8TPR6-F1
#
_cell.length_a   1.000
_cell.length_b   1.000
_cell.length_c   1.000
_cell.angle_alpha   90.00
_cell.angle_beta   90.00
_cell.angle_gamma   90.00
#
_symmetry.space_group_name_H-M   'P 1'
#
loop_
_entity.id
_entity.type
_entity.pdbx_description
1 polymer ?
#
loop_
_entity_poly.entity_id
_entity_poly.type
_entity_poly.pdbx_seq_one_letter_code
_entity_poly.pdbx_strand_id
1 'polypeptide(L)'
;MPLSSFAKELENAADSIADMSRGDLQIMLRRAALMLRNVAGLPLEPATQDALNSIAAEMKIGRSELIQIVLREWLETNAYLPVRMIDEESETDGSA
;
A
#
# COMPACT_ATOMS: atom_id res chain seq x y z
N MET A 1 1.91 9.63 -13.21
CA MET A 1 0.46 9.89 -13.24
C MET A 1 -0.12 9.40 -11.93
N PRO A 2 -0.87 10.22 -11.17
CA PRO A 2 -1.49 9.78 -9.92
C PRO A 2 -2.61 8.75 -10.19
N LEU A 3 -2.83 7.82 -9.26
CA LEU A 3 -3.82 6.73 -9.40
C LEU A 3 -5.23 7.24 -9.71
N SER A 4 -5.60 8.38 -9.12
CA SER A 4 -6.88 9.08 -9.34
C SER A 4 -7.06 9.56 -10.78
N SER A 5 -5.98 9.99 -11.43
CA SER A 5 -6.02 10.43 -12.84
C SER A 5 -6.22 9.24 -13.80
N PHE A 6 -5.66 8.08 -13.48
CA PHE A 6 -5.81 6.88 -14.29
C PHE A 6 -7.19 6.21 -14.08
N ALA A 7 -7.73 6.24 -12.86
CA ALA A 7 -9.09 5.79 -12.59
C ALA A 7 -10.13 6.57 -13.40
N LYS A 8 -9.97 7.89 -13.49
CA LYS A 8 -10.83 8.75 -14.31
C LYS A 8 -10.70 8.48 -15.81
N GLU A 9 -9.50 8.11 -16.28
CA GLU A 9 -9.28 7.70 -17.67
C GLU A 9 -10.01 6.39 -17.99
N LEU A 10 -9.99 5.42 -17.08
CA LEU A 10 -10.75 4.17 -17.19
C LEU A 10 -12.26 4.40 -17.20
N GLU A 11 -12.76 5.31 -16.36
CA GLU A 11 -14.19 5.66 -16.31
C GLU A 11 -14.68 6.28 -17.62
N ASN A 12 -13.95 7.28 -18.14
CA ASN A 12 -14.26 7.88 -19.44
C ASN A 12 -14.21 6.87 -20.60
N ALA A 13 -13.27 5.92 -20.53
CA ALA A 13 -13.15 4.86 -21.52
C ALA A 13 -14.30 3.85 -21.43
N ALA A 14 -14.82 3.58 -20.23
CA ALA A 14 -16.01 2.76 -20.05
C ALA A 14 -17.26 3.45 -20.61
N ASP A 15 -17.41 4.76 -20.39
CA ASP A 15 -18.52 5.56 -20.92
C ASP A 15 -18.54 5.62 -22.46
N SER A 16 -17.36 5.51 -23.10
CA SER A 16 -17.19 5.58 -24.56
C SER A 16 -16.75 4.25 -25.20
N ILE A 17 -16.99 3.12 -24.53
CA ILE A 17 -16.44 1.81 -24.93
C ILE A 17 -16.86 1.37 -26.33
N ALA A 18 -18.03 1.80 -26.81
CA ALA A 18 -18.55 1.50 -28.13
C ALA A 18 -17.74 2.19 -29.25
N ASP A 19 -17.12 3.33 -28.95
CA ASP A 19 -16.34 4.13 -29.90
C ASP A 19 -14.83 3.79 -29.86
N MET A 20 -14.41 2.96 -28.91
CA MET A 20 -13.01 2.57 -28.74
C MET A 20 -12.63 1.38 -29.62
N SER A 21 -11.42 1.42 -30.17
CA SER A 21 -10.86 0.25 -30.84
C SER A 21 -10.57 -0.87 -29.83
N ARG A 22 -10.75 -2.13 -30.26
CA ARG A 22 -10.39 -3.30 -29.45
C ARG A 22 -8.93 -3.28 -29.00
N GLY A 23 -8.03 -2.73 -29.83
CA GLY A 23 -6.61 -2.61 -29.52
C GLY A 23 -6.34 -1.64 -28.37
N ASP A 24 -6.97 -0.47 -28.40
CA ASP A 24 -6.83 0.55 -27.37
C ASP A 24 -7.40 0.08 -26.03
N LEU A 25 -8.56 -0.59 -26.06
CA LEU A 25 -9.15 -1.21 -24.87
C LEU A 25 -8.21 -2.27 -24.27
N GLN A 26 -7.58 -3.11 -25.10
CA GLN A 26 -6.66 -4.14 -24.62
C GLN A 26 -5.40 -3.55 -23.97
N ILE A 27 -4.87 -2.45 -24.52
CA ILE A 27 -3.72 -1.74 -23.93
C ILE A 27 -4.11 -1.12 -22.59
N MET A 28 -5.27 -0.47 -22.52
CA MET A 28 -5.75 0.18 -21.30
C MET A 28 -5.99 -0.83 -20.17
N LEU A 29 -6.65 -1.96 -20.45
CA LEU A 29 -6.87 -3.03 -19.47
C LEU A 29 -5.57 -3.67 -18.97
N ARG A 30 -4.57 -3.84 -19.83
CA ARG A 30 -3.24 -4.31 -19.40
C ARG A 30 -2.56 -3.33 -18.45
N ARG A 31 -2.64 -2.02 -18.74
CA ARG A 31 -2.11 -0.97 -17.85
C ARG A 31 -2.84 -0.97 -16.50
N ALA A 32 -4.17 -1.13 -16.52
CA ALA A 32 -4.96 -1.23 -15.29
C ALA A 32 -4.58 -2.44 -14.45
N ALA A 33 -4.45 -3.62 -15.06
CA ALA A 33 -4.02 -4.83 -14.36
C ALA A 33 -2.61 -4.68 -13.74
N LEU A 34 -1.67 -4.05 -14.46
CA LEU A 34 -0.34 -3.76 -13.93
C LEU A 34 -0.39 -2.78 -12.76
N MET A 35 -1.18 -1.71 -12.87
CA MET A 35 -1.33 -0.73 -11.80
C MET A 35 -2.01 -1.35 -10.57
N LEU A 36 -3.07 -2.14 -10.74
CA LEU A 36 -3.75 -2.84 -9.65
C LEU A 36 -2.83 -3.86 -8.95
N ARG A 37 -2.02 -4.60 -9.72
CA ARG A 37 -1.00 -5.51 -9.15
C ARG A 37 0.03 -4.75 -8.33
N ASN A 38 0.44 -3.56 -8.80
CA ASN A 38 1.40 -2.71 -8.10
C ASN A 38 0.76 -1.87 -6.98
N VAL A 39 -0.57 -1.82 -6.91
CA VAL A 39 -1.38 -1.23 -5.82
C VAL A 39 -1.63 -2.22 -4.70
N ALA A 40 -1.18 -3.48 -4.84
CA ALA A 40 -1.09 -4.39 -3.70
C ALA A 40 -0.19 -3.73 -2.65
N GLY A 41 -0.86 -3.07 -1.68
CA GLY A 41 -0.20 -2.46 -0.54
C GLY A 41 0.54 -3.54 0.24
N LEU A 42 1.39 -3.10 1.16
CA LEU A 42 2.03 -3.99 2.13
C LEU A 42 0.96 -4.93 2.71
N PRO A 43 1.05 -6.26 2.49
CA PRO A 43 0.10 -7.19 3.08
C PRO A 43 0.32 -7.16 4.58
N LEU A 44 -0.64 -6.56 5.29
CA LEU A 44 -0.68 -6.48 6.74
C LEU A 44 -1.78 -7.39 7.25
N GLU A 45 -1.60 -7.95 8.43
CA GLU A 45 -2.67 -8.70 9.09
C GLU A 45 -3.92 -7.82 9.28
N PRO A 46 -5.15 -8.37 9.19
CA PRO A 46 -6.37 -7.57 9.30
C PRO A 46 -6.42 -6.69 10.56
N ALA A 47 -6.00 -7.23 11.71
CA ALA A 47 -5.95 -6.48 12.96
C ALA A 47 -5.00 -5.26 12.89
N THR A 48 -3.85 -5.41 12.24
CA THR A 48 -2.90 -4.30 12.02
C THR A 48 -3.48 -3.25 11.07
N GLN A 49 -4.20 -3.69 10.03
CA GLN A 49 -4.86 -2.75 9.11
C GLN A 49 -5.93 -1.93 9.83
N ASP A 50 -6.74 -2.56 10.67
CA ASP A 50 -7.79 -1.88 11.44
C ASP A 50 -7.20 -0.88 12.43
N ALA A 51 -6.16 -1.28 13.17
CA ALA A 51 -5.45 -0.38 14.08
C ALA A 51 -4.88 0.86 13.34
N LEU A 52 -4.22 0.64 12.20
CA LEU A 52 -3.70 1.74 11.37
C LEU A 52 -4.82 2.64 10.83
N ASN A 53 -5.95 2.08 10.42
CA ASN A 53 -7.11 2.85 9.97
C ASN A 53 -7.68 3.72 11.11
N SER A 54 -7.84 3.16 12.31
CA SER A 54 -8.35 3.87 13.48
C SER A 54 -7.43 5.03 13.89
N ILE A 55 -6.13 4.78 13.98
CA ILE A 55 -5.14 5.81 14.34
C ILE A 55 -5.08 6.90 13.27
N ALA A 56 -5.07 6.54 11.98
CA ALA A 56 -5.06 7.52 10.90
C ALA A 56 -6.31 8.42 10.94
N ALA A 57 -7.48 7.85 11.26
CA ALA A 57 -8.72 8.60 11.43
C ALA A 57 -8.65 9.56 12.63
N GLU A 58 -8.11 9.12 13.76
CA GLU A 58 -7.91 9.95 14.96
C GLU A 58 -6.97 11.12 14.69
N MET A 59 -5.86 10.85 14.00
CA MET A 59 -4.86 11.84 13.61
C MET A 59 -5.30 12.73 12.44
N LYS A 60 -6.42 12.40 11.77
CA LYS A 60 -6.94 13.07 10.57
C LYS A 60 -5.93 13.14 9.40
N ILE A 61 -5.16 12.07 9.22
CA ILE A 61 -4.17 11.92 8.14
C ILE A 61 -4.47 10.70 7.28
N GLY A 62 -3.83 10.58 6.13
CA GLY A 62 -3.97 9.39 5.29
C GLY A 62 -3.28 8.18 5.91
N ARG A 63 -3.83 6.96 5.74
CA ARG A 63 -3.16 5.72 6.19
C ARG A 63 -1.73 5.58 5.63
N SER A 64 -1.53 5.93 4.36
CA SER A 64 -0.19 5.89 3.76
C SER A 64 0.77 6.89 4.40
N GLU A 65 0.27 8.04 4.85
CA GLU A 65 1.06 9.06 5.54
C GLU A 65 1.42 8.57 6.94
N LEU A 66 0.46 8.00 7.68
CA LEU A 66 0.72 7.37 8.97
C LEU A 66 1.78 6.26 8.87
N ILE A 67 1.68 5.37 7.89
CA ILE A 67 2.68 4.30 7.67
C ILE A 67 4.08 4.89 7.44
N GLN A 68 4.19 5.96 6.65
CA GLN A 68 5.49 6.62 6.42
C GLN A 68 6.06 7.26 7.68
N ILE A 69 5.22 7.89 8.51
CA ILE A 69 5.64 8.47 9.80
C ILE A 69 6.15 7.36 10.71
N VAL A 70 5.34 6.33 10.95
CA VAL A 70 5.68 5.21 11.84
C VAL A 70 6.97 4.51 11.39
N LEU A 71 7.11 4.21 10.10
CA LEU A 71 8.31 3.56 9.58
C LEU A 71 9.56 4.45 9.71
N ARG A 72 9.43 5.75 9.46
CA ARG A 72 10.55 6.70 9.64
C ARG A 72 10.99 6.75 11.10
N GLU A 73 10.06 6.98 12.01
CA GLU A 73 10.35 7.08 13.44
C GLU A 73 10.94 5.78 13.98
N TRP A 74 10.41 4.64 13.55
CA TRP A 74 10.94 3.33 13.91
C TRP A 74 12.37 3.15 13.39
N LEU A 75 12.65 3.48 12.13
CA LEU A 75 14.00 3.35 11.56
C LEU A 75 15.00 4.31 12.19
N GLU A 76 14.61 5.54 12.53
CA GLU A 76 15.45 6.51 13.21
C GLU A 76 15.79 6.05 14.64
N THR A 77 14.78 5.54 15.35
CA THR A 77 14.95 5.04 16.73
C THR A 77 15.74 3.74 16.76
N ASN A 78 15.52 2.85 15.79
CA ASN A 78 16.06 1.49 15.77
C ASN A 78 17.20 1.30 14.77
N ALA A 79 17.85 2.38 14.32
CA ALA A 79 18.98 2.34 13.39
C ALA A 79 20.19 1.50 13.90
N TYR A 80 20.20 1.18 15.20
CA TYR A 80 21.19 0.33 15.84
C TYR A 80 20.96 -1.18 15.64
N LEU A 81 19.77 -1.60 15.20
CA LEU A 81 19.45 -3.01 15.01
C LEU A 81 20.11 -3.52 13.71
N PRO A 82 20.97 -4.56 13.76
CA PRO A 82 21.48 -5.18 12.55
C PRO A 82 20.33 -5.82 11.77
N VAL A 83 20.23 -5.54 10.47
CA VAL A 83 19.16 -6.01 9.55
C VAL A 83 18.94 -7.53 9.57
N ARG A 84 19.91 -8.32 10.06
CA ARG A 84 19.84 -9.79 10.16
C ARG A 84 19.11 -10.32 11.41
N MET A 85 18.88 -9.51 12.43
CA MET A 85 18.23 -9.94 13.69
C MET A 85 16.70 -9.79 13.66
N ILE A 86 16.11 -9.33 12.56
CA ILE A 86 14.65 -9.12 12.44
C ILE A 86 13.90 -10.46 12.23
N ASP A 87 14.62 -11.56 11.97
CA ASP A 87 14.05 -12.86 11.58
C ASP A 87 14.36 -14.03 12.53
N GLU A 88 14.89 -13.78 13.74
CA GLU A 88 15.15 -14.89 14.69
C GLU A 88 14.42 -14.62 16.01
N GLU A 89 13.32 -15.35 16.17
CA GLU A 89 12.69 -15.79 17.41
C GLU A 89 13.04 -15.00 18.67
N SER A 90 12.02 -14.30 19.18
CA SER A 90 11.92 -13.85 20.56
C SER A 90 11.90 -15.06 21.52
N GLU A 91 13.02 -15.79 21.64
CA GLU A 91 13.26 -16.68 22.78
C GLU A 91 13.56 -15.82 24.01
N THR A 92 12.51 -15.57 24.79
CA THR A 92 12.65 -15.10 26.16
C THR A 92 12.92 -16.32 27.04
N ASP A 93 14.18 -16.62 27.32
CA ASP A 93 14.50 -17.53 28.43
C ASP A 93 14.68 -16.69 29.71
N GLY A 94 13.65 -16.72 30.56
CA GLY A 94 13.64 -16.08 31.85
C GLY A 94 14.52 -16.85 32.83
N SER A 95 15.54 -16.19 33.36
CA SER A 95 16.34 -16.74 34.45
C SER A 95 15.53 -16.72 35.77
N ALA A 96 15.34 -17.89 36.36
CA ALA A 96 14.81 -18.10 37.71
C ALA A 96 15.87 -18.79 38.58
#